data_AF-A0A814UEW9-F1
#
_entry.id   AF-A0A814UEW9-F1
#
_cell.length_a   1.000
_cell.length_b   1.000
_cell.length_c   1.000
_cell.angle_alpha   90.00
_cell.angle_beta   90.00
_cell.angle_gamma   90.00
#
_symmetry.space_group_name_H-M   'P 1'
#
loop_
_entity.id
_entity.type
_entity.pdbx_description
1 polymer ?
#
loop_
_entity_poly.entity_id
_entity_poly.type
_entity_poly.pdbx_seq_one_letter_code
_entity_poly.pdbx_strand_id
1 'polypeptide(L)'
;MSRSVRDLRELICLSRFGFRADENVLETDNSNETNNTILFYFDPSLLNNWLEITSSRLERLRSLTTDKFVNFIYFWLKQFDYQHKQSLFRMEFELFIEHLLLAFTPNDVDVIQINQFAKQILHDIDKQIGEYTIENDYNFIYFIDVFNRYKRDEQYRNLLASLPNELTLNMDNRLHLQWMLAIRAFGLVAICTAAVEFFEKIQETLEQSRATGERQSSKNDDKPTFNDPSEQFRMRILTALRKDHIDSIEYFIKTKQLTGDALDDQNRNILFHALTLENIPMIEHLLKSNLPNLDINSIAQSGNSLVHVCVTLQSIPLIELLIKYYPTINLNQRNYQDATPLHLAIIYDNIELIRSLIQLGADKNLTMKTKTCLQMSTEFNYENLIDFFSKLV
;
A
#
# COMPACT_ATOMS: atom_id res chain seq x y z
N MET A 1 22.08 -13.15 -21.58
CA MET A 1 21.35 -13.40 -20.32
C MET A 1 21.16 -12.06 -19.60
N SER A 2 19.91 -11.60 -19.47
CA SER A 2 19.61 -10.35 -18.77
C SER A 2 20.02 -10.43 -17.30
N ARG A 3 20.34 -9.28 -16.68
CA ARG A 3 20.69 -9.21 -15.24
C ARG A 3 19.61 -9.84 -14.37
N SER A 4 18.34 -9.64 -14.73
CA SER A 4 17.16 -10.17 -14.03
C SER A 4 17.05 -11.70 -14.07
N VAL A 5 17.42 -12.34 -15.20
CA VAL A 5 17.52 -13.81 -15.27
C VAL A 5 18.63 -14.33 -14.36
N ARG A 6 19.76 -13.60 -14.26
CA ARG A 6 20.84 -13.97 -13.33
C ARG A 6 20.39 -13.85 -11.87
N ASP A 7 19.69 -12.77 -11.52
CA ASP A 7 19.20 -12.54 -10.15
C ASP A 7 18.18 -13.63 -9.72
N LEU A 8 17.26 -14.02 -10.61
CA LEU A 8 16.33 -15.14 -10.35
C LEU A 8 17.08 -16.46 -10.17
N ARG A 9 18.06 -16.74 -11.03
CA ARG A 9 18.91 -17.94 -10.91
C ARG A 9 19.70 -17.94 -9.61
N GLU A 10 20.26 -16.80 -9.22
CA GLU A 10 20.97 -16.65 -7.94
C GLU A 10 20.03 -16.91 -6.77
N LEU A 11 18.81 -16.37 -6.77
CA LEU A 11 17.81 -16.62 -5.73
C LEU A 11 17.45 -18.10 -5.62
N ILE A 12 17.21 -18.75 -6.76
CA ILE A 12 16.95 -20.20 -6.85
C ILE A 12 18.17 -20.99 -6.36
N CYS A 13 19.39 -20.49 -6.57
CA CYS A 13 20.62 -21.13 -6.07
C CYS A 13 20.90 -20.89 -4.58
N LEU A 14 20.39 -19.78 -4.01
CA LEU A 14 20.70 -19.23 -2.69
C LEU A 14 19.70 -19.56 -1.59
N SER A 15 18.60 -20.28 -1.85
CA SER A 15 17.61 -20.73 -0.83
C SER A 15 18.18 -21.62 0.30
N ARG A 16 19.51 -21.72 0.40
CA ARG A 16 20.34 -22.46 1.36
C ARG A 16 20.26 -22.03 2.84
N PHE A 17 19.62 -20.92 3.24
CA PHE A 17 19.86 -20.37 4.60
C PHE A 17 18.66 -19.76 5.33
N GLY A 18 17.41 -20.02 4.91
CA GLY A 18 16.25 -19.32 5.48
C GLY A 18 14.96 -20.13 5.67
N PHE A 19 14.99 -21.46 5.55
CA PHE A 19 13.80 -22.26 5.91
C PHE A 19 13.64 -22.26 7.44
N ARG A 20 12.84 -21.31 7.96
CA ARG A 20 12.17 -21.51 9.25
C ARG A 20 10.90 -22.27 8.94
N ALA A 21 10.94 -23.59 9.16
CA ALA A 21 9.72 -24.36 9.29
C ALA A 21 8.97 -23.79 10.51
N ASP A 22 7.77 -23.27 10.32
CA ASP A 22 6.86 -23.07 11.44
C ASP A 22 6.53 -24.45 12.01
N GLU A 23 7.06 -24.73 13.19
CA GLU A 23 6.73 -25.91 13.99
C GLU A 23 5.27 -25.75 14.44
N ASN A 24 4.35 -26.40 13.74
CA ASN A 24 3.21 -27.13 14.31
C ASN A 24 2.29 -27.64 13.20
N VAL A 25 2.26 -28.96 13.03
CA VAL A 25 1.09 -29.86 13.03
C VAL A 25 1.47 -31.12 12.24
N LEU A 26 1.37 -32.25 12.95
CA LEU A 26 1.51 -33.61 12.44
C LEU A 26 0.23 -34.01 11.73
N GLU A 27 0.31 -34.30 10.44
CA GLU A 27 -0.47 -35.35 9.79
C GLU A 27 0.25 -35.76 8.50
N THR A 28 0.79 -36.98 8.50
CA THR A 28 1.51 -37.58 7.37
C THR A 28 0.49 -38.15 6.38
N ASP A 29 0.18 -37.41 5.33
CA ASP A 29 -0.54 -37.93 4.17
C ASP A 29 0.41 -38.57 3.16
N ASN A 30 -0.02 -39.70 2.58
CA ASN A 30 0.67 -40.47 1.52
C ASN A 30 0.93 -39.65 0.21
N SER A 31 0.52 -38.38 0.15
CA SER A 31 0.74 -37.47 -0.98
C SER A 31 2.19 -36.98 -1.11
N ASN A 32 3.00 -37.10 -0.04
CA ASN A 32 4.37 -36.61 -0.02
C ASN A 32 5.36 -37.50 -0.79
N GLU A 33 5.15 -38.82 -0.84
CA GLU A 33 5.96 -39.71 -1.69
C GLU A 33 5.68 -39.47 -3.19
N THR A 34 4.43 -39.17 -3.55
CA THR A 34 4.03 -38.95 -4.95
C THR A 34 4.66 -37.69 -5.56
N ASN A 35 4.79 -36.59 -4.82
CA ASN A 35 5.33 -35.33 -5.35
C ASN A 35 6.84 -35.34 -5.60
N ASN A 36 7.60 -35.98 -4.70
CA ASN A 36 9.03 -36.21 -4.93
C ASN A 36 9.25 -37.12 -6.15
N THR A 37 8.27 -37.98 -6.44
CA THR A 37 8.32 -38.92 -7.57
C THR A 37 8.01 -38.25 -8.90
N ILE A 38 7.07 -37.29 -8.97
CA ILE A 38 6.73 -36.67 -10.27
C ILE A 38 7.90 -35.87 -10.85
N LEU A 39 8.74 -35.24 -10.02
CA LEU A 39 9.85 -34.41 -10.47
C LEU A 39 10.94 -35.20 -11.22
N PHE A 40 11.00 -36.53 -11.08
CA PHE A 40 11.89 -37.36 -11.91
C PHE A 40 11.49 -37.35 -13.39
N TYR A 41 10.23 -37.03 -13.69
CA TYR A 41 9.67 -36.97 -15.04
C TYR A 41 9.63 -35.55 -15.61
N PHE A 42 10.15 -34.57 -14.87
CA PHE A 42 10.20 -33.18 -15.31
C PHE A 42 11.34 -32.96 -16.32
N ASP A 43 11.08 -32.25 -17.42
CA ASP A 43 12.10 -31.80 -18.37
C ASP A 43 12.70 -30.45 -17.95
N PRO A 44 13.92 -30.43 -17.37
CA PRO A 44 14.56 -29.20 -16.94
C PRO A 44 15.03 -28.30 -18.10
N SER A 45 15.02 -28.78 -19.35
CA SER A 45 15.44 -27.99 -20.52
C SER A 45 14.57 -26.73 -20.70
N LEU A 46 13.30 -26.81 -20.29
CA LEU A 46 12.31 -25.74 -20.40
C LEU A 46 12.50 -24.62 -19.38
N LEU A 47 13.18 -24.88 -18.26
CA LEU A 47 13.34 -23.91 -17.18
C LEU A 47 14.07 -22.64 -17.61
N ASN A 48 15.04 -22.76 -18.53
CA ASN A 48 15.75 -21.60 -19.04
C ASN A 48 14.79 -20.62 -19.74
N ASN A 49 13.90 -21.16 -20.57
CA ASN A 49 12.87 -20.39 -21.27
C ASN A 49 11.87 -19.78 -20.28
N TRP A 50 11.41 -20.56 -19.29
CA TRP A 50 10.48 -20.06 -18.28
C TRP A 50 11.08 -18.91 -17.48
N LEU A 51 12.33 -19.02 -17.04
CA LEU A 51 13.02 -17.95 -16.33
C LEU A 51 13.21 -16.69 -17.20
N GLU A 52 13.40 -16.84 -18.50
CA GLU A 52 13.45 -15.69 -19.43
C GLU A 52 12.08 -15.01 -19.57
N ILE A 53 11.00 -15.78 -19.72
CA ILE A 53 9.62 -15.27 -19.74
C ILE A 53 9.29 -14.59 -18.41
N THR A 54 9.53 -15.25 -17.28
CA THR A 54 9.34 -14.70 -15.93
C THR A 54 10.11 -13.40 -15.76
N SER A 55 11.37 -13.34 -16.21
CA SER A 55 12.16 -12.13 -16.15
C SER A 55 11.54 -10.99 -16.96
N SER A 56 11.01 -11.27 -18.16
CA SER A 56 10.36 -10.25 -19.00
C SER A 56 9.10 -9.69 -18.33
N ARG A 57 8.24 -10.59 -17.85
CA ARG A 57 7.01 -10.25 -17.12
C ARG A 57 7.30 -9.48 -15.82
N LEU A 58 8.37 -9.84 -15.12
CA LEU A 58 8.77 -9.15 -13.91
C LEU A 58 9.27 -7.72 -14.17
N GLU A 59 9.97 -7.47 -15.29
CA GLU A 59 10.31 -6.09 -15.69
C GLU A 59 9.05 -5.27 -16.00
N ARG A 60 7.99 -5.89 -16.53
CA ARG A 60 6.69 -5.23 -16.70
C ARG A 60 6.10 -4.83 -15.35
N LEU A 61 6.03 -5.74 -14.39
CA LEU A 61 5.54 -5.44 -13.03
C LEU A 61 6.36 -4.32 -12.36
N ARG A 62 7.68 -4.31 -12.53
CA ARG A 62 8.56 -3.23 -12.02
C ARG A 62 8.37 -1.88 -12.71
N SER A 63 7.90 -1.89 -13.96
CA SER A 63 7.63 -0.65 -14.70
C SER A 63 6.33 0.05 -14.28
N LEU A 64 5.52 -0.60 -13.42
CA LEU A 64 4.28 -0.03 -12.92
C LEU A 64 4.58 1.23 -12.10
N THR A 65 4.03 2.36 -12.53
CA THR A 65 4.24 3.65 -11.87
C THR A 65 3.44 3.73 -10.57
N THR A 66 3.85 4.64 -9.68
CA THR A 66 3.12 4.97 -8.44
C THR A 66 1.64 5.23 -8.72
N ASP A 67 1.33 6.01 -9.75
CA ASP A 67 -0.05 6.33 -10.12
C ASP A 67 -0.84 5.09 -10.53
N LYS A 68 -0.28 4.28 -11.44
CA LYS A 68 -0.92 3.06 -11.93
C LYS A 68 -1.11 2.02 -10.81
N PHE A 69 -0.15 1.89 -9.90
CA PHE A 69 -0.26 0.98 -8.76
C PHE A 69 -1.38 1.39 -7.80
N VAL A 70 -1.47 2.69 -7.45
CA VAL A 70 -2.57 3.20 -6.61
C VAL A 70 -3.93 3.04 -7.30
N ASN A 71 -4.01 3.26 -8.61
CA ASN A 71 -5.23 3.02 -9.38
C ASN A 71 -5.57 1.54 -9.45
N PHE A 72 -4.57 0.66 -9.56
CA PHE A 72 -4.77 -0.79 -9.53
C PHE A 72 -5.36 -1.23 -8.19
N ILE A 73 -4.85 -0.74 -7.05
CA ILE A 73 -5.42 -1.06 -5.73
C ILE A 73 -6.89 -0.66 -5.68
N TYR A 74 -7.22 0.57 -6.06
CA TYR A 74 -8.59 1.05 -6.07
C TYR A 74 -9.49 0.23 -7.01
N PHE A 75 -9.01 -0.06 -8.22
CA PHE A 75 -9.70 -0.94 -9.16
C PHE A 75 -9.96 -2.32 -8.53
N TRP A 76 -8.92 -2.94 -7.97
CA TRP A 76 -8.99 -4.29 -7.43
C TRP A 76 -9.94 -4.36 -6.24
N LEU A 77 -9.87 -3.41 -5.30
CA LEU A 77 -10.69 -3.44 -4.09
C LEU A 77 -12.13 -2.96 -4.31
N LYS A 78 -12.35 -2.02 -5.23
CA LYS A 78 -13.63 -1.32 -5.35
C LYS A 78 -14.41 -1.60 -6.62
N GLN A 79 -13.72 -1.78 -7.74
CA GLN A 79 -14.36 -1.83 -9.07
C GLN A 79 -14.42 -3.24 -9.64
N PHE A 80 -13.49 -4.10 -9.26
CA PHE A 80 -13.38 -5.45 -9.80
C PHE A 80 -14.08 -6.45 -8.89
N ASP A 81 -15.20 -6.98 -9.35
CA ASP A 81 -15.98 -7.90 -8.54
C ASP A 81 -15.28 -9.25 -8.33
N TYR A 82 -15.74 -9.94 -7.30
CA TYR A 82 -15.17 -11.22 -6.89
C TYR A 82 -15.26 -12.31 -7.96
N GLN A 83 -16.35 -12.37 -8.74
CA GLN A 83 -16.56 -13.43 -9.72
C GLN A 83 -15.60 -13.29 -10.90
N HIS A 84 -15.33 -12.07 -11.33
CA HIS A 84 -14.33 -11.81 -12.36
C HIS A 84 -12.91 -12.04 -11.85
N LYS A 85 -12.60 -11.70 -10.59
CA LYS A 85 -11.33 -12.08 -9.95
C LYS A 85 -11.12 -13.59 -9.97
N GLN A 86 -12.13 -14.36 -9.55
CA GLN A 86 -12.09 -15.82 -9.57
C GLN A 86 -11.89 -16.39 -10.98
N SER A 87 -12.58 -15.82 -11.95
CA SER A 87 -12.44 -16.21 -13.36
C SER A 87 -11.02 -15.96 -13.88
N LEU A 88 -10.43 -14.81 -13.54
CA LEU A 88 -9.05 -14.46 -13.89
C LEU A 88 -8.05 -15.45 -13.26
N PHE A 89 -8.18 -15.71 -11.95
CA PHE A 89 -7.29 -16.65 -11.26
C PHE A 89 -7.41 -18.06 -11.84
N ARG A 90 -8.63 -18.54 -12.07
CA ARG A 90 -8.87 -19.86 -12.66
C ARG A 90 -8.23 -19.97 -14.05
N MET A 91 -8.46 -18.98 -14.92
CA MET A 91 -7.91 -18.98 -16.27
C MET A 91 -6.38 -19.03 -16.27
N GLU A 92 -5.72 -18.18 -15.48
CA GLU A 92 -4.26 -18.16 -15.40
C GLU A 92 -3.69 -19.41 -14.72
N PHE A 93 -4.41 -19.99 -13.75
CA PHE A 93 -4.02 -21.23 -13.11
C PHE A 93 -4.16 -22.43 -14.06
N GLU A 94 -5.21 -22.49 -14.89
CA GLU A 94 -5.38 -23.49 -15.94
C GLU A 94 -4.27 -23.38 -17.00
N LEU A 95 -3.94 -22.16 -17.45
CA LEU A 95 -2.79 -21.93 -18.33
C LEU A 95 -1.48 -22.40 -17.70
N PHE A 96 -1.28 -22.16 -16.40
CA PHE A 96 -0.09 -22.64 -15.68
C PHE A 96 -0.04 -24.18 -15.64
N ILE A 97 -1.18 -24.86 -15.43
CA ILE A 97 -1.26 -26.33 -15.52
C ILE A 97 -0.91 -26.82 -16.91
N GLU A 98 -1.38 -26.16 -17.98
CA GLU A 98 -1.02 -26.54 -19.35
C GLU A 98 0.49 -26.47 -19.60
N HIS A 99 1.15 -25.42 -19.11
CA HIS A 99 2.61 -25.30 -19.18
C HIS A 99 3.31 -26.42 -18.41
N LEU A 100 2.80 -26.78 -17.23
CA LEU A 100 3.31 -27.92 -16.47
C LEU A 100 3.14 -29.22 -17.23
N LEU A 101 1.95 -29.52 -17.75
CA LEU A 101 1.71 -30.75 -18.51
C LEU A 101 2.66 -30.93 -19.70
N LEU A 102 3.03 -29.84 -20.38
CA LEU A 102 4.02 -29.87 -21.46
C LEU A 102 5.46 -30.15 -20.98
N ALA A 103 5.74 -29.91 -19.70
CA ALA A 103 7.06 -30.06 -19.10
C ALA A 103 7.29 -31.41 -18.40
N PHE A 104 6.26 -32.25 -18.25
CA PHE A 104 6.40 -33.60 -17.71
C PHE A 104 6.26 -34.64 -18.82
N THR A 105 6.91 -35.80 -18.66
CA THR A 105 6.82 -36.88 -19.66
C THR A 105 5.38 -37.38 -19.81
N PRO A 106 4.86 -37.48 -21.06
CA PRO A 106 3.50 -37.96 -21.28
C PRO A 106 3.33 -39.41 -20.80
N ASN A 107 2.21 -39.69 -20.14
CA ASN A 107 1.79 -41.00 -19.60
C ASN A 107 2.43 -41.45 -18.28
N ASP A 108 3.51 -40.81 -17.81
CA ASP A 108 4.14 -41.15 -16.52
C ASP A 108 3.55 -40.34 -15.34
N VAL A 109 3.01 -39.16 -15.63
CA VAL A 109 2.35 -38.28 -14.67
C VAL A 109 0.97 -37.92 -15.17
N ASP A 110 -0.06 -38.11 -14.34
CA ASP A 110 -1.43 -37.78 -14.71
C ASP A 110 -1.79 -36.31 -14.39
N VAL A 111 -2.91 -35.85 -14.97
CA VAL A 111 -3.38 -34.46 -14.80
C VAL A 111 -3.74 -34.15 -13.34
N ILE A 112 -4.18 -35.15 -12.57
CA ILE A 112 -4.59 -34.99 -11.17
C ILE A 112 -3.36 -34.69 -10.32
N GLN A 113 -2.27 -35.44 -10.53
CA GLN A 113 -0.98 -35.23 -9.89
C GLN A 113 -0.40 -33.85 -10.21
N ILE A 114 -0.44 -33.43 -11.49
CA ILE A 114 0.02 -32.09 -11.88
C ILE A 114 -0.83 -31.00 -11.22
N ASN A 115 -2.16 -31.17 -11.15
CA ASN A 115 -3.04 -30.20 -10.52
C ASN A 115 -2.75 -30.08 -9.01
N GLN A 116 -2.60 -31.21 -8.32
CA GLN A 116 -2.22 -31.25 -6.90
C GLN A 116 -0.87 -30.58 -6.66
N PHE A 117 0.13 -30.90 -7.48
CA PHE A 117 1.45 -30.26 -7.42
C PHE A 117 1.37 -28.75 -7.65
N ALA A 118 0.63 -28.30 -8.68
CA ALA A 118 0.43 -26.89 -8.98
C ALA A 118 -0.19 -26.13 -7.79
N LYS A 119 -1.21 -26.72 -7.16
CA LYS A 119 -1.89 -26.14 -5.97
C LYS A 119 -0.94 -26.00 -4.79
N GLN A 120 -0.09 -26.99 -4.55
CA GLN A 120 0.88 -26.92 -3.46
C GLN A 120 2.00 -25.91 -3.76
N ILE A 121 2.50 -25.87 -5.00
CA ILE A 121 3.52 -24.90 -5.43
C ILE A 121 2.99 -23.47 -5.33
N LEU A 122 1.74 -23.23 -5.69
CA LEU A 122 1.06 -21.93 -5.63
C LEU A 122 0.00 -21.87 -4.51
N HIS A 123 0.29 -22.46 -3.35
CA HIS A 123 -0.68 -22.56 -2.25
C HIS A 123 -1.27 -21.22 -1.80
N ASP A 124 -0.50 -20.14 -1.89
CA ASP A 124 -0.96 -18.78 -1.57
C ASP A 124 -2.00 -18.25 -2.55
N ILE A 125 -1.94 -18.67 -3.82
CA ILE A 125 -2.95 -18.34 -4.84
C ILE A 125 -4.13 -19.30 -4.75
N ASP A 126 -3.90 -20.59 -4.48
CA ASP A 126 -4.99 -21.56 -4.34
C ASP A 126 -5.96 -21.14 -3.21
N LYS A 127 -5.42 -20.60 -2.11
CA LYS A 127 -6.23 -19.96 -1.05
C LYS A 127 -7.09 -18.80 -1.57
N GLN A 128 -6.62 -18.03 -2.55
CA GLN A 128 -7.36 -16.92 -3.15
C GLN A 128 -8.48 -17.39 -4.09
N ILE A 129 -8.39 -18.61 -4.62
CA ILE A 129 -9.42 -19.21 -5.51
C ILE A 129 -10.64 -19.72 -4.69
N GLY A 130 -10.50 -19.84 -3.37
CA GLY A 130 -11.52 -20.37 -2.46
C GLY A 130 -12.69 -19.42 -2.17
N GLU A 131 -12.87 -19.05 -0.89
CA GLU A 131 -13.92 -18.12 -0.46
C GLU A 131 -13.44 -16.65 -0.50
N TYR A 132 -14.38 -15.73 -0.70
CA TYR A 132 -14.05 -14.31 -0.72
C TYR A 132 -13.70 -13.82 0.68
N THR A 133 -12.49 -13.29 0.83
CA THR A 133 -12.10 -12.48 1.98
C THR A 133 -11.38 -11.22 1.49
N ILE A 134 -11.58 -10.11 2.19
CA ILE A 134 -10.81 -8.87 1.91
C ILE A 134 -9.30 -9.09 2.12
N GLU A 135 -8.94 -10.01 3.01
CA GLU A 135 -7.55 -10.41 3.26
C GLU A 135 -6.93 -11.08 2.03
N ASN A 136 -7.70 -11.88 1.27
CA ASN A 136 -7.22 -12.46 0.02
C ASN A 136 -6.87 -11.39 -1.01
N ASP A 137 -7.70 -10.34 -1.13
CA ASP A 137 -7.39 -9.21 -2.00
C ASP A 137 -6.14 -8.46 -1.54
N TYR A 138 -5.97 -8.21 -0.24
CA TYR A 138 -4.77 -7.57 0.29
C TYR A 138 -3.52 -8.42 0.07
N ASN A 139 -3.61 -9.74 0.26
CA ASN A 139 -2.49 -10.66 0.01
C ASN A 139 -2.10 -10.66 -1.46
N PHE A 140 -3.07 -10.65 -2.38
CA PHE A 140 -2.78 -10.58 -3.81
C PHE A 140 -2.10 -9.27 -4.22
N ILE A 141 -2.63 -8.13 -3.75
CA ILE A 141 -2.03 -6.82 -3.99
C ILE A 141 -0.60 -6.78 -3.41
N TYR A 142 -0.36 -7.41 -2.26
CA TYR A 142 0.97 -7.53 -1.67
C TYR A 142 1.95 -8.28 -2.57
N PHE A 143 1.52 -9.31 -3.31
CA PHE A 143 2.42 -9.98 -4.26
C PHE A 143 2.88 -9.02 -5.37
N ILE A 144 1.94 -8.25 -5.93
CA ILE A 144 2.25 -7.25 -6.96
C ILE A 144 3.14 -6.15 -6.39
N ASP A 145 2.90 -5.69 -5.16
CA ASP A 145 3.74 -4.73 -4.47
C ASP A 145 5.18 -5.24 -4.36
N VAL A 146 5.37 -6.45 -3.83
CA VAL A 146 6.68 -7.10 -3.68
C VAL A 146 7.40 -7.25 -5.02
N PHE A 147 6.68 -7.57 -6.10
CA PHE A 147 7.26 -7.66 -7.44
C PHE A 147 7.60 -6.30 -8.07
N ASN A 148 6.86 -5.25 -7.71
CA ASN A 148 7.14 -3.88 -8.14
C ASN A 148 8.35 -3.26 -7.40
N ARG A 149 8.73 -3.80 -6.23
CA ARG A 149 9.90 -3.36 -5.44
C ARG A 149 11.24 -3.85 -6.00
N TYR A 150 12.32 -3.35 -5.40
CA TYR A 150 13.69 -3.62 -5.83
C TYR A 150 14.11 -5.09 -5.57
N LYS A 151 14.97 -5.62 -6.45
CA LYS A 151 15.34 -7.05 -6.58
C LYS A 151 15.94 -7.75 -5.35
N ARG A 152 16.32 -7.01 -4.32
CA ARG A 152 17.05 -7.52 -3.15
C ARG A 152 16.26 -7.39 -1.86
N ASP A 153 14.98 -7.05 -1.95
CA ASP A 153 14.09 -7.04 -0.80
C ASP A 153 13.99 -8.46 -0.20
N GLU A 154 14.08 -8.54 1.12
CA GLU A 154 13.88 -9.78 1.87
C GLU A 154 12.48 -10.35 1.59
N GLN A 155 11.47 -9.47 1.47
CA GLN A 155 10.09 -9.85 1.16
C GLN A 155 9.99 -10.54 -0.21
N TYR A 156 10.74 -10.06 -1.20
CA TYR A 156 10.81 -10.67 -2.53
C TYR A 156 11.41 -12.08 -2.48
N ARG A 157 12.46 -12.27 -1.69
CA ARG A 157 13.07 -13.60 -1.49
C ARG A 157 12.13 -14.54 -0.77
N ASN A 158 11.51 -14.08 0.30
CA ASN A 158 10.58 -14.88 1.11
C ASN A 158 9.36 -15.31 0.29
N LEU A 159 8.78 -14.41 -0.52
CA LEU A 159 7.64 -14.72 -1.38
C LEU A 159 7.96 -15.86 -2.38
N LEU A 160 9.12 -15.77 -3.04
CA LEU A 160 9.54 -16.77 -4.03
C LEU A 160 10.01 -18.08 -3.37
N ALA A 161 10.57 -18.02 -2.16
CA ALA A 161 11.05 -19.18 -1.42
C ALA A 161 9.97 -19.89 -0.59
N SER A 162 8.81 -19.26 -0.36
CA SER A 162 7.70 -19.82 0.42
C SER A 162 7.14 -21.09 -0.22
N LEU A 163 7.56 -22.24 0.29
CA LEU A 163 7.03 -23.55 -0.07
C LEU A 163 6.50 -24.24 1.19
N PRO A 164 5.37 -24.94 1.12
CA PRO A 164 4.83 -25.71 2.24
C PRO A 164 5.87 -26.67 2.83
N ASN A 165 5.84 -26.88 4.14
CA ASN A 165 6.77 -27.77 4.84
C ASN A 165 6.65 -29.21 4.32
N GLU A 166 5.44 -29.65 3.98
CA GLU A 166 5.16 -30.98 3.46
C GLU A 166 5.93 -31.27 2.17
N LEU A 167 6.10 -30.25 1.33
CA LEU A 167 6.85 -30.31 0.08
C LEU A 167 8.38 -30.27 0.27
N THR A 168 8.88 -29.88 1.45
CA THR A 168 10.30 -29.59 1.67
C THR A 168 10.98 -30.51 2.69
N LEU A 169 10.22 -31.09 3.63
CA LEU A 169 10.72 -31.92 4.73
C LEU A 169 11.45 -33.21 4.29
N ASN A 170 11.19 -33.72 3.09
CA ASN A 170 11.80 -34.95 2.55
C ASN A 170 12.60 -34.73 1.25
N MET A 171 13.02 -33.49 1.00
CA MET A 171 13.68 -33.12 -0.26
C MET A 171 15.20 -33.18 -0.17
N ASP A 172 15.76 -34.34 -0.52
CA ASP A 172 17.21 -34.54 -0.54
C ASP A 172 17.88 -33.98 -1.82
N ASN A 173 17.11 -33.83 -2.91
CA ASN A 173 17.65 -33.40 -4.19
C ASN A 173 17.58 -31.87 -4.37
N ARG A 174 18.75 -31.21 -4.27
CA ARG A 174 18.89 -29.77 -4.50
C ARG A 174 18.36 -29.31 -5.87
N LEU A 175 18.47 -30.14 -6.91
CA LEU A 175 17.99 -29.77 -8.25
C LEU A 175 16.46 -29.69 -8.28
N HIS A 176 15.77 -30.64 -7.65
CA HIS A 176 14.31 -30.65 -7.58
C HIS A 176 13.78 -29.40 -6.85
N LEU A 177 14.41 -29.00 -5.73
CA LEU A 177 14.06 -27.75 -5.05
C LEU A 177 14.26 -26.53 -5.96
N GLN A 178 15.35 -26.49 -6.71
CA GLN A 178 15.59 -25.40 -7.67
C GLN A 178 14.53 -25.33 -8.76
N TRP A 179 14.09 -26.49 -9.25
CA TRP A 179 13.02 -26.58 -10.24
C TRP A 179 11.70 -26.09 -9.66
N MET A 180 11.32 -26.54 -8.46
CA MET A 180 10.10 -26.09 -7.78
C MET A 180 10.08 -24.57 -7.56
N LEU A 181 11.20 -23.98 -7.15
CA LEU A 181 11.32 -22.53 -6.99
C LEU A 181 11.20 -21.78 -8.32
N ALA A 182 11.78 -22.33 -9.40
CA ALA A 182 11.65 -21.77 -10.74
C ALA A 182 10.20 -21.84 -11.26
N ILE A 183 9.54 -22.99 -11.05
CA ILE A 183 8.14 -23.23 -11.39
C ILE A 183 7.23 -22.26 -10.61
N ARG A 184 7.47 -22.11 -9.30
CA ARG A 184 6.74 -21.17 -8.44
C ARG A 184 6.88 -19.73 -8.94
N ALA A 185 8.12 -19.30 -9.21
CA ALA A 185 8.38 -17.96 -9.73
C ALA A 185 7.67 -17.73 -11.08
N PHE A 186 7.65 -18.74 -11.95
CA PHE A 186 6.93 -18.68 -13.22
C PHE A 186 5.42 -18.48 -13.01
N GLY A 187 4.78 -19.30 -12.17
CA GLY A 187 3.34 -19.22 -11.90
C GLY A 187 2.92 -17.91 -11.20
N LEU A 188 3.58 -17.52 -10.11
CA LEU A 188 3.23 -16.30 -9.36
C LEU A 188 3.35 -15.04 -10.22
N VAL A 189 4.46 -14.90 -10.96
CA VAL A 189 4.68 -13.74 -11.81
C VAL A 189 3.70 -13.72 -12.99
N ALA A 190 3.35 -14.89 -13.55
CA ALA A 190 2.33 -14.99 -14.60
C ALA A 190 0.99 -14.40 -14.14
N ILE A 191 0.47 -14.90 -13.03
CA ILE A 191 -0.84 -14.48 -12.50
C ILE A 191 -0.84 -12.99 -12.12
N CYS A 192 0.20 -12.52 -11.43
CA CYS A 192 0.32 -11.10 -11.07
C CYS A 192 0.38 -10.20 -12.32
N THR A 193 1.11 -10.64 -13.36
CA THR A 193 1.23 -9.88 -14.60
C THR A 193 -0.09 -9.83 -15.35
N ALA A 194 -0.82 -10.94 -15.44
CA ALA A 194 -2.12 -11.01 -16.10
C ALA A 194 -3.15 -10.07 -15.45
N ALA A 195 -3.17 -9.97 -14.11
CA ALA A 195 -4.04 -9.04 -13.40
C ALA A 195 -3.72 -7.56 -13.72
N VAL A 196 -2.44 -7.21 -13.75
CA VAL A 196 -2.00 -5.85 -14.10
C VAL A 196 -2.29 -5.54 -15.58
N GLU A 197 -2.03 -6.47 -16.50
CA GLU A 197 -2.32 -6.31 -17.92
C GLU A 197 -3.82 -6.16 -18.19
N PHE A 198 -4.65 -6.94 -17.50
CA PHE A 198 -6.10 -6.82 -17.56
C PHE A 198 -6.56 -5.42 -17.11
N PHE A 199 -6.06 -4.95 -15.97
CA PHE A 199 -6.33 -3.60 -15.48
C PHE A 199 -5.89 -2.52 -16.48
N GLU A 200 -4.66 -2.59 -17.00
CA GLU A 200 -4.14 -1.60 -17.95
C GLU A 200 -4.97 -1.57 -19.24
N LYS A 201 -5.39 -2.74 -19.74
CA LYS A 201 -6.25 -2.84 -20.93
C LYS A 201 -7.62 -2.21 -20.72
N ILE A 202 -8.21 -2.37 -19.53
CA ILE A 202 -9.45 -1.68 -19.17
C ILE A 202 -9.24 -0.16 -19.16
N GLN A 203 -8.18 0.32 -18.52
CA GLN A 203 -7.88 1.76 -18.47
C GLN A 203 -7.67 2.34 -19.87
N GLU A 204 -6.90 1.67 -20.73
CA GLU A 204 -6.69 2.09 -22.12
C GLU A 204 -8.02 2.18 -22.90
N THR A 205 -8.93 1.22 -22.70
CA THR A 205 -10.25 1.23 -23.35
C THR A 205 -11.11 2.40 -22.85
N LEU A 206 -11.07 2.68 -21.54
CA LEU A 206 -11.77 3.83 -20.94
C LEU A 206 -11.18 5.17 -21.40
N GLU A 207 -9.86 5.27 -21.54
CA GLU A 207 -9.18 6.46 -22.05
C GLU A 207 -9.52 6.71 -23.53
N GLN A 208 -9.54 5.66 -24.36
CA GLN A 208 -9.91 5.77 -25.78
C GLN A 208 -11.36 6.24 -25.96
N SER A 209 -12.29 5.76 -25.13
CA SER A 209 -13.69 6.23 -25.14
C SER A 209 -13.87 7.66 -24.62
N ARG A 210 -13.02 8.12 -23.69
CA ARG A 210 -13.00 9.52 -23.21
C ARG A 210 -12.36 10.48 -24.22
N ALA A 211 -11.35 10.03 -24.96
CA ALA A 211 -10.67 10.83 -25.98
C ALA A 211 -11.56 11.18 -27.18
N THR A 212 -12.69 10.48 -27.37
CA THR A 212 -13.75 10.88 -28.32
C THR A 212 -14.71 11.95 -27.78
N GLY A 213 -14.60 12.32 -26.51
CA GLY A 213 -15.52 13.24 -25.81
C GLY A 213 -14.93 14.60 -25.43
N GLU A 214 -13.67 14.70 -24.99
CA GLU A 214 -13.05 16.00 -24.66
C GLU A 214 -11.52 15.83 -24.55
N ARG A 215 -10.76 16.65 -25.28
CA ARG A 215 -9.30 16.75 -25.11
C ARG A 215 -9.01 17.56 -23.84
N GLN A 216 -8.76 16.89 -22.73
CA GLN A 216 -7.93 17.45 -21.67
C GLN A 216 -6.55 16.81 -21.74
N SER A 217 -5.57 17.63 -22.09
CA SER A 217 -4.16 17.29 -22.06
C SER A 217 -3.72 17.03 -20.61
N SER A 218 -3.53 15.76 -20.22
CA SER A 218 -2.62 15.49 -19.11
C SER A 218 -1.21 15.72 -19.64
N LYS A 219 -0.54 16.72 -19.06
CA LYS A 219 0.89 16.93 -19.29
C LYS A 219 1.63 15.67 -18.86
N ASN A 220 2.64 15.31 -19.64
CA ASN A 220 3.60 14.26 -19.33
C ASN A 220 4.07 14.42 -17.88
N ASP A 221 3.63 13.54 -16.99
CA ASP A 221 4.25 13.40 -15.68
C ASP A 221 5.61 12.74 -15.91
N ASP A 222 6.66 13.54 -15.74
CA ASP A 222 8.05 13.10 -15.70
C ASP A 222 8.16 11.88 -14.79
N LYS A 223 8.57 10.74 -15.35
CA LYS A 223 8.84 9.51 -14.60
C LYS A 223 9.95 9.79 -13.59
N PRO A 224 9.66 9.86 -12.28
CA PRO A 224 10.73 9.83 -11.30
C PRO A 224 11.12 8.35 -11.20
N THR A 225 12.26 7.99 -11.79
CA THR A 225 12.92 6.72 -11.48
C THR A 225 13.41 6.82 -10.05
N PHE A 226 12.58 6.42 -9.09
CA PHE A 226 12.94 6.41 -7.68
C PHE A 226 13.95 5.29 -7.44
N ASN A 227 15.15 5.66 -6.99
CA ASN A 227 16.15 4.70 -6.54
C ASN A 227 15.91 4.27 -5.08
N ASP A 228 15.05 4.97 -4.34
CA ASP A 228 14.76 4.75 -2.92
C ASP A 228 13.32 4.18 -2.73
N PRO A 229 13.18 2.96 -2.17
CA PRO A 229 11.89 2.36 -1.85
C PRO A 229 11.01 3.20 -0.89
N SER A 230 11.63 3.96 0.02
CA SER A 230 10.89 4.78 0.99
C SER A 230 10.16 5.94 0.31
N GLU A 231 10.82 6.60 -0.64
CA GLU A 231 10.23 7.66 -1.47
C GLU A 231 9.10 7.13 -2.36
N GLN A 232 9.28 5.95 -2.97
CA GLN A 232 8.23 5.33 -3.76
C GLN A 232 6.98 5.06 -2.91
N PHE A 233 7.17 4.51 -1.71
CA PHE A 233 6.08 4.24 -0.77
C PHE A 233 5.36 5.53 -0.37
N ARG A 234 6.10 6.55 0.08
CA ARG A 234 5.57 7.88 0.43
C ARG A 234 4.75 8.47 -0.72
N MET A 235 5.24 8.38 -1.95
CA MET A 235 4.53 8.88 -3.12
C MET A 235 3.23 8.11 -3.40
N ARG A 236 3.16 6.80 -3.13
CA ARG A 236 1.91 6.02 -3.25
C ARG A 236 0.86 6.51 -2.26
N ILE A 237 1.25 6.76 -1.01
CA ILE A 237 0.36 7.32 0.02
C ILE A 237 -0.17 8.68 -0.42
N LEU A 238 0.71 9.59 -0.84
CA LEU A 238 0.32 10.93 -1.29
C LEU A 238 -0.61 10.90 -2.50
N THR A 239 -0.34 10.03 -3.48
CA THR A 239 -1.21 9.86 -4.65
C THR A 239 -2.58 9.31 -4.24
N ALA A 240 -2.64 8.32 -3.32
CA ALA A 240 -3.90 7.79 -2.81
C ALA A 240 -4.73 8.86 -2.08
N LEU A 241 -4.09 9.71 -1.28
CA LEU A 241 -4.75 10.85 -0.62
C LEU A 241 -5.32 11.86 -1.64
N ARG A 242 -4.52 12.24 -2.64
CA ARG A 242 -4.95 13.21 -3.68
C ARG A 242 -6.11 12.70 -4.51
N LYS A 243 -6.20 11.39 -4.73
CA LYS A 243 -7.28 10.75 -5.50
C LYS A 243 -8.48 10.35 -4.66
N ASP A 244 -8.46 10.58 -3.35
CA ASP A 244 -9.50 10.12 -2.42
C ASP A 244 -9.73 8.59 -2.45
N HIS A 245 -8.65 7.83 -2.62
CA HIS A 245 -8.74 6.36 -2.65
C HIS A 245 -8.62 5.81 -1.22
N ILE A 246 -9.68 5.95 -0.41
CA ILE A 246 -9.73 5.47 0.99
C ILE A 246 -9.36 3.99 1.09
N ASP A 247 -9.89 3.14 0.19
CA ASP A 247 -9.60 1.70 0.19
C ASP A 247 -8.09 1.40 -0.01
N SER A 248 -7.37 2.26 -0.75
CA SER A 248 -5.92 2.13 -0.91
C SER A 248 -5.17 2.49 0.36
N ILE A 249 -5.61 3.52 1.08
CA ILE A 249 -5.06 3.88 2.39
C ILE A 249 -5.31 2.75 3.40
N GLU A 250 -6.55 2.23 3.46
CA GLU A 250 -6.91 1.11 4.34
C GLU A 250 -6.02 -0.11 4.05
N TYR A 251 -5.74 -0.42 2.78
CA TYR A 251 -4.79 -1.47 2.41
C TYR A 251 -3.40 -1.25 3.05
N PHE A 252 -2.83 -0.04 2.96
CA PHE A 252 -1.52 0.24 3.55
C PHE A 252 -1.52 0.18 5.08
N ILE A 253 -2.65 0.51 5.72
CA ILE A 253 -2.84 0.39 7.17
C ILE A 253 -2.90 -1.08 7.59
N LYS A 254 -3.74 -1.88 6.93
CA LYS A 254 -3.97 -3.29 7.26
C LYS A 254 -2.74 -4.16 7.02
N THR A 255 -1.97 -3.84 5.98
CA THR A 255 -0.67 -4.47 5.71
C THR A 255 0.46 -3.97 6.59
N LYS A 256 0.18 -3.05 7.54
CA LYS A 256 1.16 -2.45 8.47
C LYS A 256 2.31 -1.74 7.77
N GLN A 257 2.12 -1.31 6.53
CA GLN A 257 3.12 -0.56 5.78
C GLN A 257 3.08 0.93 6.16
N LEU A 258 1.91 1.43 6.56
CA LEU A 258 1.71 2.82 6.95
C LEU A 258 1.67 2.97 8.48
N THR A 259 2.54 3.82 9.00
CA THR A 259 2.59 4.24 10.41
C THR A 259 2.35 5.75 10.52
N GLY A 260 1.84 6.20 11.66
CA GLY A 260 1.52 7.61 11.90
C GLY A 260 2.74 8.52 12.14
N ASP A 261 3.90 7.92 12.40
CA ASP A 261 5.20 8.59 12.57
C ASP A 261 5.98 8.75 11.26
N ALA A 262 5.42 8.31 10.12
CA ALA A 262 5.99 8.59 8.81
C ALA A 262 5.85 10.09 8.50
N LEU A 263 6.99 10.79 8.43
CA LEU A 263 7.05 12.23 8.19
C LEU A 263 7.63 12.53 6.82
N ASP A 264 7.18 13.65 6.23
CA ASP A 264 7.80 14.21 5.04
C ASP A 264 9.00 15.13 5.33
N ASP A 265 9.62 15.66 4.26
CA ASP A 265 10.74 16.60 4.36
C ASP A 265 10.40 17.89 5.14
N GLN A 266 9.10 18.21 5.27
CA GLN A 266 8.58 19.33 6.05
C GLN A 266 8.11 18.89 7.44
N ASN A 267 8.52 17.71 7.92
CA ASN A 267 8.15 17.15 9.21
C ASN A 267 6.62 16.97 9.41
N ARG A 268 5.88 16.72 8.31
CA ARG A 268 4.43 16.55 8.31
C ARG A 268 4.08 15.07 8.25
N ASN A 269 3.18 14.63 9.13
CA ASN A 269 2.61 13.29 9.10
C ASN A 269 1.47 13.16 8.06
N ILE A 270 0.88 11.97 7.96
CA ILE A 270 -0.21 11.71 7.00
C ILE A 270 -1.46 12.57 7.24
N LEU A 271 -1.79 12.87 8.50
CA LEU A 271 -2.95 13.72 8.83
C LEU A 271 -2.75 15.15 8.36
N PHE A 272 -1.54 15.70 8.43
CA PHE A 272 -1.24 17.00 7.84
C PHE A 272 -1.60 17.03 6.35
N HIS A 273 -1.19 16.00 5.60
CA HIS A 273 -1.51 15.91 4.18
C HIS A 273 -3.02 15.80 3.93
N ALA A 274 -3.71 14.93 4.68
CA ALA A 274 -5.16 14.77 4.55
C ALA A 274 -5.93 16.07 4.87
N LEU A 275 -5.53 16.81 5.92
CA LEU A 275 -6.12 18.11 6.27
C LEU A 275 -5.91 19.13 5.16
N THR A 276 -4.71 19.22 4.58
CA THR A 276 -4.43 20.17 3.49
C THR A 276 -5.21 19.89 2.20
N LEU A 277 -5.74 18.67 2.05
CA LEU A 277 -6.60 18.29 0.93
C LEU A 277 -8.10 18.46 1.25
N GLU A 278 -8.45 18.86 2.48
CA GLU A 278 -9.83 19.12 2.96
C GLU A 278 -10.81 17.96 2.74
N ASN A 279 -10.29 16.75 2.67
CA ASN A 279 -11.08 15.56 2.39
C ASN A 279 -11.60 14.94 3.70
N ILE A 280 -12.81 15.36 4.11
CA ILE A 280 -13.43 14.95 5.38
C ILE A 280 -13.57 13.42 5.52
N PRO A 281 -14.08 12.66 4.52
CA PRO A 281 -14.15 11.21 4.60
C PRO A 281 -12.79 10.54 4.85
N MET A 282 -11.75 10.96 4.14
CA MET A 282 -10.39 10.44 4.31
C MET A 282 -9.84 10.77 5.70
N ILE A 283 -10.00 12.01 6.17
CA ILE A 283 -9.55 12.44 7.50
C ILE A 283 -10.25 11.62 8.57
N GLU A 284 -11.57 11.47 8.48
CA GLU A 284 -12.34 10.69 9.45
C GLU A 284 -11.91 9.22 9.46
N HIS A 285 -11.66 8.64 8.28
CA HIS A 285 -11.14 7.28 8.17
C HIS A 285 -9.77 7.12 8.85
N LEU A 286 -8.82 8.03 8.59
CA LEU A 286 -7.50 8.03 9.23
C LEU A 286 -7.61 8.16 10.76
N LEU A 287 -8.47 9.05 11.26
CA LEU A 287 -8.67 9.23 12.71
C LEU A 287 -9.27 7.99 13.37
N LYS A 288 -10.21 7.30 12.71
CA LYS A 288 -10.83 6.04 13.19
C LYS A 288 -9.89 4.84 13.15
N SER A 289 -8.96 4.82 12.19
CA SER A 289 -8.10 3.65 11.92
C SER A 289 -7.06 3.33 13.01
N ASN A 290 -6.90 4.22 14.01
CA ASN A 290 -5.95 4.10 15.12
C ASN A 290 -4.53 3.73 14.64
N LEU A 291 -3.99 4.55 13.74
CA LEU A 291 -2.65 4.38 13.19
C LEU A 291 -1.60 4.25 14.31
N PRO A 292 -0.68 3.27 14.23
CA PRO A 292 0.37 3.12 15.22
C PRO A 292 1.29 4.35 15.20
N ASN A 293 1.72 4.78 16.39
CA ASN A 293 2.63 5.93 16.60
C ASN A 293 2.14 7.27 16.03
N LEU A 294 0.84 7.42 15.77
CA LEU A 294 0.29 8.69 15.33
C LEU A 294 0.31 9.74 16.45
N ASP A 295 1.15 10.76 16.31
CA ASP A 295 1.15 11.93 17.18
C ASP A 295 0.22 13.02 16.62
N ILE A 296 -0.96 13.17 17.25
CA ILE A 296 -1.95 14.20 16.92
C ILE A 296 -1.45 15.63 17.23
N ASN A 297 -0.44 15.77 18.10
CA ASN A 297 0.14 17.04 18.52
C ASN A 297 1.46 17.35 17.80
N SER A 298 1.82 16.55 16.80
CA SER A 298 3.00 16.77 15.98
C SER A 298 2.97 18.15 15.31
N ILE A 299 4.17 18.69 15.10
CA ILE A 299 4.38 20.00 14.47
C ILE A 299 5.18 19.83 13.18
N ALA A 300 4.77 20.57 12.15
CA ALA A 300 5.52 20.69 10.91
C ALA A 300 6.82 21.48 11.12
N GLN A 301 7.67 21.55 10.09
CA GLN A 301 8.91 22.33 10.08
C GLN A 301 8.67 23.84 10.27
N SER A 302 7.45 24.35 10.08
CA SER A 302 7.09 25.73 10.44
C SER A 302 6.76 25.92 11.93
N GLY A 303 6.72 24.84 12.69
CA GLY A 303 6.18 24.79 14.05
C GLY A 303 4.64 24.70 14.10
N ASN A 304 3.95 24.71 12.95
CA ASN A 304 2.49 24.61 12.93
C ASN A 304 2.03 23.19 13.30
N SER A 305 1.10 23.08 14.25
CA SER A 305 0.36 21.85 14.55
C SER A 305 -0.82 21.62 13.58
N LEU A 306 -1.47 20.45 13.66
CA LEU A 306 -2.70 20.16 12.91
C LEU A 306 -3.78 21.23 13.12
N VAL A 307 -3.94 21.75 14.35
CA VAL A 307 -4.92 22.80 14.67
C VAL A 307 -4.59 24.11 13.95
N HIS A 308 -3.30 24.48 13.80
CA HIS A 308 -2.91 25.66 13.03
C HIS A 308 -3.30 25.52 11.55
N VAL A 309 -3.19 24.30 11.00
CA VAL A 309 -3.61 24.02 9.62
C VAL A 309 -5.12 24.20 9.50
N CYS A 310 -5.92 23.62 10.39
CA CYS A 310 -7.38 23.80 10.37
C CYS A 310 -7.79 25.28 10.48
N VAL A 311 -7.10 26.06 11.31
CA VAL A 311 -7.34 27.51 11.43
C VAL A 311 -6.95 28.26 10.16
N THR A 312 -5.86 27.87 9.50
CA THR A 312 -5.44 28.45 8.21
C THR A 312 -6.46 28.15 7.11
N LEU A 313 -7.07 26.96 7.15
CA LEU A 313 -8.19 26.57 6.28
C LEU A 313 -9.53 27.17 6.75
N GLN A 314 -9.54 27.88 7.88
CA GLN A 314 -10.72 28.49 8.50
C GLN A 314 -11.88 27.50 8.74
N SER A 315 -11.56 26.23 9.01
CA SER A 315 -12.53 25.14 9.11
C SER A 315 -12.77 24.72 10.56
N ILE A 316 -13.83 25.26 11.16
CA ILE A 316 -14.34 24.83 12.47
C ILE A 316 -14.68 23.32 12.48
N PRO A 317 -15.36 22.76 11.46
CA PRO A 317 -15.69 21.33 11.45
C PRO A 317 -14.47 20.42 11.54
N LEU A 318 -13.33 20.80 10.95
CA LEU A 318 -12.10 20.03 11.05
C LEU A 318 -11.51 20.03 12.47
N ILE A 319 -11.59 21.17 13.17
CA ILE A 319 -11.14 21.28 14.57
C ILE A 319 -12.01 20.40 15.46
N GLU A 320 -13.34 20.51 15.31
CA GLU A 320 -14.30 19.69 16.06
C GLU A 320 -14.11 18.19 15.78
N LEU A 321 -13.86 17.81 14.52
CA LEU A 321 -13.58 16.43 14.14
C LEU A 321 -12.32 15.89 14.83
N LEU A 322 -11.23 16.66 14.85
CA LEU A 322 -9.99 16.26 15.52
C LEU A 322 -10.20 16.07 17.03
N ILE A 323 -10.89 17.01 17.70
CA ILE A 323 -11.19 16.93 19.13
C ILE A 323 -12.11 15.73 19.44
N LYS A 324 -13.10 15.47 18.58
CA LYS A 324 -14.04 14.35 18.74
C LYS A 324 -13.31 13.01 18.80
N TYR A 325 -12.31 12.79 17.95
CA TYR A 325 -11.53 11.55 17.94
C TYR A 325 -10.36 11.56 18.92
N TYR A 326 -9.76 12.72 19.17
CA TYR A 326 -8.60 12.90 20.04
C TYR A 326 -8.80 14.09 21.00
N PRO A 327 -9.48 13.87 22.14
CA PRO A 327 -9.70 14.92 23.15
C PRO A 327 -8.40 15.47 23.77
N THR A 328 -7.27 14.81 23.55
CA THR A 328 -5.92 15.19 24.01
C THR A 328 -5.21 16.18 23.08
N ILE A 329 -5.89 16.65 22.02
CA ILE A 329 -5.31 17.62 21.08
C ILE A 329 -5.02 18.97 21.76
N ASN A 330 -3.83 19.51 21.51
CA ASN A 330 -3.35 20.74 22.10
C ASN A 330 -3.77 21.95 21.27
N LEU A 331 -4.80 22.66 21.72
CA LEU A 331 -5.27 23.91 21.12
C LEU A 331 -4.33 25.12 21.38
N ASN A 332 -3.33 24.94 22.24
CA ASN A 332 -2.45 26.00 22.74
C ASN A 332 -1.00 25.84 22.27
N GLN A 333 -0.74 24.91 21.35
CA GLN A 333 0.59 24.74 20.75
C GLN A 333 1.05 26.07 20.13
N ARG A 334 2.28 26.49 20.39
CA ARG A 334 2.88 27.67 19.74
C ARG A 334 3.72 27.22 18.56
N ASN A 335 3.57 27.90 17.43
CA ASN A 335 4.46 27.73 16.28
C ASN A 335 5.76 28.55 16.45
N TYR A 336 6.65 28.53 15.45
CA TYR A 336 7.93 29.24 15.52
C TYR A 336 7.82 30.78 15.46
N GLN A 337 6.62 31.31 15.21
CA GLN A 337 6.33 32.74 15.34
C GLN A 337 5.72 33.07 16.71
N ASP A 338 5.77 32.13 17.66
CA ASP A 338 5.12 32.18 18.97
C ASP A 338 3.58 32.25 18.92
N ALA A 339 2.97 32.08 17.75
CA ALA A 339 1.53 32.15 17.55
C ALA A 339 0.87 30.84 17.98
N THR A 340 -0.24 30.94 18.70
CA THR A 340 -1.16 29.81 18.91
C THR A 340 -2.23 29.80 17.81
N PRO A 341 -3.01 28.70 17.64
CA PRO A 341 -4.13 28.69 16.72
C PRO A 341 -5.12 29.85 16.94
N LEU A 342 -5.35 30.25 18.20
CA LEU A 342 -6.21 31.40 18.52
C LEU A 342 -5.64 32.73 18.02
N HIS A 343 -4.32 32.93 18.12
CA HIS A 343 -3.67 34.13 17.55
C HIS A 343 -3.82 34.19 16.03
N LEU A 344 -3.67 33.04 15.33
CA LEU A 344 -3.89 32.98 13.88
C LEU A 344 -5.34 33.30 13.51
N ALA A 345 -6.32 32.80 14.27
CA ALA A 345 -7.73 33.10 14.02
C ALA A 345 -8.05 34.60 14.12
N ILE A 346 -7.39 35.32 15.04
CA ILE A 346 -7.47 36.80 15.14
C ILE A 346 -6.84 37.47 13.93
N ILE A 347 -5.67 37.00 13.47
CA ILE A 347 -5.01 37.55 12.27
C ILE A 347 -5.89 37.38 11.02
N TYR A 348 -6.63 36.27 10.93
CA TYR A 348 -7.58 36.03 9.84
C TYR A 348 -8.94 36.75 10.01
N ASP A 349 -9.15 37.49 11.10
CA ASP A 349 -10.40 38.21 11.40
C ASP A 349 -11.67 37.33 11.34
N ASN A 350 -11.56 36.09 11.81
CA ASN A 350 -12.68 35.15 11.79
C ASN A 350 -13.31 35.01 13.19
N ILE A 351 -14.29 35.86 13.48
CA ILE A 351 -14.96 35.93 14.80
C ILE A 351 -15.58 34.59 15.21
N GLU A 352 -16.22 33.88 14.28
CA GLU A 352 -16.86 32.59 14.58
C GLU A 352 -15.83 31.53 14.96
N LEU A 353 -14.71 31.48 14.23
CA LEU A 353 -13.60 30.58 14.55
C LEU A 353 -12.96 30.92 15.91
N ILE A 354 -12.82 32.21 16.22
CA ILE A 354 -12.30 32.67 17.52
C ILE A 354 -13.24 32.24 18.65
N ARG A 355 -14.56 32.46 18.50
CA ARG A 355 -15.57 32.03 19.47
C ARG A 355 -15.51 30.53 19.68
N SER A 356 -15.47 29.75 18.59
CA SER A 356 -15.39 28.30 18.64
C SER A 356 -14.13 27.81 19.37
N LEU A 357 -12.94 28.31 19.01
CA LEU A 357 -11.69 27.94 19.69
C LEU A 357 -11.73 28.21 21.20
N ILE A 358 -12.30 29.35 21.63
CA ILE A 358 -12.45 29.69 23.05
C ILE A 358 -13.44 28.74 23.76
N GLN A 359 -14.56 28.43 23.12
CA GLN A 359 -15.54 27.46 23.64
C GLN A 359 -14.93 26.05 23.77
N LEU A 360 -14.03 25.69 22.85
CA LEU A 360 -13.29 24.43 22.87
C LEU A 360 -12.14 24.42 23.89
N GLY A 361 -11.90 25.53 24.60
CA GLY A 361 -10.92 25.61 25.70
C GLY A 361 -9.55 26.18 25.32
N ALA A 362 -9.41 26.88 24.19
CA ALA A 362 -8.18 27.59 23.87
C ALA A 362 -7.89 28.72 24.88
N ASP A 363 -6.64 28.82 25.32
CA ASP A 363 -6.20 29.82 26.30
C ASP A 363 -5.92 31.17 25.62
N LYS A 364 -6.83 32.11 25.87
CA LYS A 364 -6.77 33.50 25.39
C LYS A 364 -5.68 34.36 26.05
N ASN A 365 -5.08 33.90 27.15
CA ASN A 365 -4.08 34.67 27.90
C ASN A 365 -2.65 34.40 27.42
N LEU A 366 -2.46 33.39 26.58
CA LEU A 366 -1.16 33.13 25.94
C LEU A 366 -0.76 34.31 25.06
N THR A 367 0.55 34.48 24.88
CA THR A 367 1.11 35.61 24.11
C THR A 367 1.77 35.14 22.83
N MET A 368 1.55 35.88 21.74
CA MET A 368 2.36 35.81 20.53
C MET A 368 3.44 36.88 20.61
N LYS A 369 4.71 36.46 20.70
CA LYS A 369 5.88 37.29 21.06
C LYS A 369 5.71 37.97 22.42
N THR A 370 4.94 39.06 22.48
CA THR A 370 4.67 39.84 23.71
C THR A 370 3.21 40.27 23.83
N LYS A 371 2.34 39.91 22.88
CA LYS A 371 0.96 40.40 22.81
C LYS A 371 -0.03 39.28 23.09
N THR A 372 -0.97 39.51 24.01
CA THR A 372 -2.11 38.61 24.22
C THR A 372 -3.14 38.76 23.10
N CYS A 373 -4.08 37.82 23.01
CA CYS A 373 -5.21 37.91 22.08
C CYS A 373 -5.99 39.23 22.23
N LEU A 374 -6.24 39.69 23.47
CA LEU A 374 -6.90 40.98 23.72
C LEU A 374 -6.10 42.16 23.17
N GLN A 375 -4.78 42.18 23.39
CA GLN A 375 -3.90 43.26 22.90
C GLN A 375 -3.81 43.30 21.37
N MET A 376 -3.78 42.14 20.70
CA MET A 376 -3.84 42.09 19.23
C MET A 376 -5.18 42.64 18.72
N SER A 377 -6.28 42.32 19.39
CA SER A 377 -7.62 42.79 19.02
C SER A 377 -7.75 44.31 19.14
N THR A 378 -7.12 44.91 20.15
CA THR A 378 -7.06 46.37 20.28
C THR A 378 -6.19 47.01 19.21
N GLU A 379 -5.08 46.37 18.82
CA GLU A 379 -4.18 46.90 17.79
C GLU A 379 -4.81 46.86 16.40
N PHE A 380 -5.56 45.80 16.08
CA PHE A 380 -6.30 45.68 14.82
C PHE A 380 -7.64 46.44 14.82
N ASN A 381 -8.03 47.05 15.94
CA ASN A 381 -9.28 47.78 16.12
C ASN A 381 -10.55 46.90 15.93
N TYR A 382 -10.51 45.66 16.41
CA TYR A 382 -11.65 44.72 16.38
C TYR A 382 -12.59 44.93 17.59
N GLU A 383 -13.38 46.00 17.56
CA GLU A 383 -14.26 46.43 18.67
C GLU A 383 -15.14 45.29 19.24
N ASN A 384 -15.78 44.52 18.35
CA ASN A 384 -16.63 43.39 18.74
C ASN A 384 -15.86 42.31 19.52
N LEU A 385 -14.59 42.11 19.18
CA LEU A 385 -13.74 41.10 19.79
C LEU A 385 -13.16 41.57 21.12
N ILE A 386 -12.87 42.87 21.24
CA ILE A 386 -12.47 43.53 22.49
C ILE A 386 -13.61 43.42 23.53
N ASP A 387 -14.84 43.74 23.14
CA ASP A 387 -16.02 43.56 23.99
C ASP A 387 -16.24 42.10 24.38
N PHE A 388 -16.05 41.18 23.43
CA PHE A 388 -16.17 39.74 23.72
C PHE A 388 -15.11 39.25 24.72
N PHE A 389 -13.85 39.62 24.55
CA PHE A 389 -12.78 39.20 25.46
C PHE A 389 -12.91 39.82 26.86
N SER A 390 -13.38 41.07 26.96
CA SER A 390 -13.56 41.76 28.25
C SER A 390 -14.67 41.12 29.09
N LYS A 391 -15.71 40.55 28.46
CA LYS A 391 -16.81 39.82 29.12
C LYS A 391 -16.44 38.43 29.62
N LEU A 392 -15.31 37.88 29.19
CA LEU A 392 -14.83 36.55 29.57
C LEU A 392 -13.81 36.59 30.73
N VAL A 393 -13.54 37.76 31.31
CA VAL A 393 -12.73 37.96 32.54
C VAL A 393 -13.63 37.81 33.74
#